data_AF-A0A832D3J6-F1
#
_entry.id   AF-A0A832D3J6-F1
#
_cell.length_a   1.000
_cell.length_b   1.000
_cell.length_c   1.000
_cell.angle_alpha   90.00
_cell.angle_beta   90.00
_cell.angle_gamma   90.00
#
_symmetry.space_group_name_H-M   'P 1'
#
loop_
_entity.id
_entity.type
_entity.pdbx_description
1 polymer ?
#
loop_
_entity_poly.entity_id
_entity_poly.type
_entity_poly.pdbx_seq_one_letter_code
_entity_poly.pdbx_strand_id
1 'polypeptide(L)'
;MEEDHPDPIHALAKKYSVIPCSIKTPNSKRLDLIRHLVKEFRAQAVIDLVWHACLTYSVESFWIKKLAEQELGIPYLQIDTDYYLADAERIGMRVEALVETVASGKPKKSKLVNTS
;
A
#
# COMPACT_ATOMS: atom_id res chain seq x y z
N MET A 1 18.84 4.44 13.18
CA MET A 1 18.32 4.73 14.53
C MET A 1 19.44 5.43 15.24
N GLU A 2 19.26 6.70 15.60
CA GLU A 2 20.19 7.35 16.54
C GLU A 2 19.75 6.89 17.94
N GLU A 3 20.19 5.69 18.31
CA GLU A 3 19.96 5.12 19.66
C GLU A 3 20.57 6.03 20.75
N ASP A 4 21.55 6.85 20.37
CA ASP A 4 22.32 7.74 21.25
C ASP A 4 21.84 9.21 21.24
N HIS A 5 20.59 9.49 20.87
CA HIS A 5 20.10 10.87 20.94
C HIS A 5 20.09 11.34 22.41
N PRO A 6 20.70 12.50 22.75
CA PRO A 6 20.90 12.93 24.13
C PRO A 6 19.59 13.20 24.89
N ASP A 7 18.50 13.43 24.16
CA ASP A 7 17.14 13.52 24.69
C ASP A 7 16.29 12.32 24.22
N PRO A 8 15.99 11.35 25.10
CA PRO A 8 15.16 10.19 24.78
C PRO A 8 13.71 10.54 24.37
N ILE A 9 13.15 11.63 24.89
CA ILE A 9 11.78 12.06 24.56
C ILE A 9 11.73 12.58 23.12
N HIS A 10 12.74 13.37 22.72
CA HIS A 10 12.89 13.80 21.34
C HIS A 10 13.07 12.61 20.38
N ALA A 11 13.88 11.62 20.76
CA ALA A 11 14.09 10.42 19.96
C ALA A 11 12.76 9.67 19.72
N LEU A 12 11.94 9.54 20.76
CA LEU A 12 10.61 8.93 20.68
C LEU A 12 9.69 9.72 19.74
N ALA A 13 9.61 11.04 19.91
CA ALA A 13 8.77 11.88 19.05
C ALA A 13 9.18 11.80 17.57
N LYS A 14 10.49 11.85 17.28
CA LYS A 14 11.04 11.71 15.93
C LYS A 14 10.65 10.36 15.30
N LYS A 15 10.68 9.28 16.08
CA LYS A 15 10.27 7.93 15.63
C LYS A 15 8.80 7.88 15.18
N TYR A 16 7.87 8.43 15.96
CA TYR A 16 6.45 8.45 15.57
C TYR A 16 6.17 9.46 14.44
N SER A 17 6.94 10.54 14.36
CA SER A 17 6.80 11.58 13.33
C SER A 17 7.12 11.09 11.92
N VAL A 18 7.93 10.04 11.75
CA VAL A 18 8.26 9.51 10.40
C VAL A 18 7.31 8.45 9.87
N ILE A 19 6.40 7.91 10.70
CA ILE A 19 5.45 6.85 10.27
C ILE A 19 4.52 7.40 9.17
N PRO A 20 4.44 6.75 7.98
CA PRO A 20 3.66 7.22 6.85
C PRO A 20 2.17 6.85 6.95
N CYS A 21 1.48 7.40 7.95
CA CYS A 21 0.04 7.22 8.14
C CYS A 21 -0.78 8.18 7.26
N SER A 22 -1.93 7.73 6.76
CA SER A 22 -2.84 8.51 5.88
C SER A 22 -3.38 9.80 6.49
N ILE A 23 -3.31 9.97 7.81
CA ILE A 23 -3.72 11.21 8.49
C ILE A 23 -2.69 12.34 8.36
N LYS A 24 -1.47 12.04 7.92
CA LYS A 24 -0.42 13.05 7.73
C LYS A 24 -0.61 13.75 6.40
N THR A 25 -0.34 15.04 6.35
CA THR A 25 -0.39 15.81 5.11
C THR A 25 0.85 16.68 4.98
N PRO A 26 1.59 16.58 3.86
CA PRO A 26 1.44 15.62 2.75
C PRO A 26 1.94 14.20 3.11
N ASN A 27 1.33 13.13 2.57
CA ASN A 27 1.73 11.72 2.83
C ASN A 27 2.35 11.01 1.62
N SER A 28 3.27 11.65 0.89
CA SER A 28 3.96 10.97 -0.23
C SER A 28 4.77 9.75 0.21
N LYS A 29 5.26 9.75 1.46
CA LYS A 29 6.09 8.67 2.03
C LYS A 29 5.41 7.30 2.01
N ARG A 30 4.08 7.23 2.12
CA ARG A 30 3.37 5.94 2.04
C ARG A 30 3.45 5.36 0.62
N LEU A 31 3.31 6.20 -0.40
CA LEU A 31 3.44 5.76 -1.80
C LEU A 31 4.88 5.29 -2.08
N ASP A 32 5.88 6.00 -1.56
CA ASP A 32 7.28 5.60 -1.71
C ASP A 32 7.59 4.29 -0.99
N LEU A 33 7.03 4.08 0.20
CA LEU A 33 7.12 2.82 0.92
C LEU A 33 6.49 1.68 0.11
N ILE A 34 5.30 1.88 -0.47
CA ILE A 34 4.66 0.87 -1.32
C ILE A 34 5.53 0.54 -2.54
N ARG A 35 6.09 1.55 -3.22
CA ARG A 35 7.05 1.34 -4.33
C ARG A 35 8.25 0.49 -3.89
N HIS A 36 8.81 0.81 -2.72
CA HIS A 36 9.94 0.08 -2.16
C HIS A 36 9.59 -1.38 -1.87
N LEU A 37 8.49 -1.64 -1.16
CA LEU A 37 8.05 -2.98 -0.79
C LEU A 37 7.70 -3.83 -2.01
N VAL A 38 7.01 -3.25 -3.01
CA VAL A 38 6.70 -3.97 -4.26
C VAL A 38 7.98 -4.42 -4.96
N LYS A 39 9.01 -3.54 -5.02
CA LYS A 39 10.30 -3.88 -5.63
C LYS A 39 11.08 -4.90 -4.81
N GLU A 40 11.16 -4.72 -3.50
CA GLU A 40 11.92 -5.57 -2.57
C GLU A 40 11.38 -7.01 -2.55
N PHE A 41 10.07 -7.15 -2.37
CA PHE A 41 9.41 -8.46 -2.28
C PHE A 41 8.94 -9.01 -3.64
N ARG A 42 9.20 -8.28 -4.74
CA ARG A 42 8.72 -8.62 -6.09
C ARG A 42 7.21 -8.87 -6.10
N ALA A 43 6.45 -8.04 -5.37
CA ALA A 43 5.02 -8.20 -5.24
C ALA A 43 4.34 -8.09 -6.61
N GLN A 44 3.39 -8.98 -6.87
CA GLN A 44 2.70 -9.06 -8.15
C GLN A 44 1.31 -8.43 -8.13
N ALA A 45 0.83 -8.00 -6.97
CA ALA A 45 -0.41 -7.26 -6.79
C ALA A 45 -0.36 -6.47 -5.48
N VAL A 46 -1.25 -5.49 -5.34
CA VAL A 46 -1.48 -4.73 -4.10
C VAL A 46 -2.91 -4.98 -3.61
N ILE A 47 -3.04 -5.43 -2.37
CA ILE A 47 -4.32 -5.46 -1.66
C ILE A 47 -4.31 -4.31 -0.64
N ASP A 48 -5.19 -3.33 -0.83
CA ASP A 48 -5.36 -2.21 0.09
C ASP A 48 -6.56 -2.47 1.00
N LEU A 49 -6.26 -2.78 2.26
CA LEU A 49 -7.24 -3.04 3.29
C LEU A 49 -7.59 -1.72 4.00
N VAL A 50 -8.85 -1.36 3.94
CA VAL A 50 -9.44 -0.19 4.59
C VAL A 50 -10.45 -0.67 5.63
N TRP A 51 -10.38 -0.06 6.81
CA TRP A 51 -11.38 -0.26 7.85
C TRP A 51 -12.64 0.56 7.54
N HIS A 52 -13.82 -0.01 7.79
CA HIS A 52 -15.05 0.77 7.76
C HIS A 52 -14.91 2.03 8.63
N ALA A 53 -15.41 3.15 8.11
CA ALA A 53 -15.28 4.50 8.69
C ALA A 53 -13.85 5.09 8.73
N CYS A 54 -12.84 4.43 8.15
CA CYS A 54 -11.51 4.99 8.02
C CYS A 54 -11.39 5.93 6.79
N LEU A 55 -11.92 7.15 6.93
CA LEU A 55 -12.06 8.10 5.81
C LEU A 55 -10.72 8.45 5.13
N THR A 56 -9.66 8.71 5.90
CA THR A 56 -8.37 9.14 5.33
C THR A 56 -7.70 8.04 4.52
N TYR A 57 -7.83 6.79 4.95
CA TYR A 57 -7.37 5.64 4.17
C TYR A 57 -8.19 5.47 2.91
N SER A 58 -9.53 5.56 2.99
CA SER A 58 -10.42 5.44 1.83
C SER A 58 -10.13 6.50 0.75
N VAL A 59 -9.88 7.75 1.15
CA VAL A 59 -9.48 8.83 0.24
C VAL A 59 -8.10 8.57 -0.37
N GLU A 60 -7.14 8.10 0.44
CA GLU A 60 -5.78 7.81 -0.02
C GLU A 60 -5.71 6.61 -0.99
N SER A 61 -6.61 5.63 -0.85
CA SER A 61 -6.73 4.46 -1.73
C SER A 61 -6.82 4.82 -3.21
N PHE A 62 -7.36 6.00 -3.54
CA PHE A 62 -7.36 6.50 -4.92
C PHE A 62 -5.94 6.64 -5.50
N TRP A 63 -5.00 7.18 -4.71
CA TRP A 63 -3.61 7.35 -5.12
C TRP A 63 -2.85 6.03 -5.12
N ILE A 64 -3.15 5.14 -4.17
CA ILE A 64 -2.56 3.80 -4.12
C ILE A 64 -2.98 2.98 -5.34
N LYS A 65 -4.26 3.06 -5.73
CA LYS A 65 -4.76 2.43 -6.96
C LYS A 65 -4.02 2.92 -8.19
N LYS A 66 -3.88 4.25 -8.34
CA LYS A 66 -3.12 4.84 -9.46
C LYS A 66 -1.67 4.37 -9.47
N LEU A 67 -1.02 4.36 -8.31
CA LEU A 67 0.34 3.85 -8.16
C LEU A 67 0.44 2.40 -8.65
N ALA A 68 -0.41 1.51 -8.15
CA ALA A 68 -0.38 0.09 -8.51
C ALA A 68 -0.66 -0.14 -10.00
N GLU A 69 -1.76 0.41 -10.52
CA GLU A 69 -2.22 0.11 -11.88
C GLU A 69 -1.46 0.89 -12.96
N GLN A 70 -1.14 2.16 -12.71
CA GLN A 70 -0.61 3.06 -13.75
C GLN A 70 0.92 3.15 -13.72
N GLU A 71 1.53 3.19 -12.54
CA GLU A 71 2.98 3.32 -12.42
C GLU A 71 3.67 1.95 -12.31
N LEU A 72 3.17 1.06 -11.44
CA LEU A 72 3.78 -0.24 -11.18
C LEU A 72 3.29 -1.32 -12.16
N GLY A 73 2.14 -1.11 -12.78
CA GLY A 73 1.56 -2.03 -13.75
C GLY A 73 1.10 -3.37 -13.16
N ILE A 74 0.80 -3.41 -11.86
CA ILE A 74 0.34 -4.59 -11.14
C ILE A 74 -1.13 -4.47 -10.74
N PRO A 75 -1.89 -5.59 -10.67
CA PRO A 75 -3.26 -5.62 -10.17
C PRO A 75 -3.42 -4.99 -8.79
N TYR A 76 -4.57 -4.36 -8.57
CA TYR A 76 -4.94 -3.71 -7.33
C TYR A 76 -6.32 -4.18 -6.87
N LEU A 77 -6.47 -4.41 -5.56
CA LEU A 77 -7.74 -4.76 -4.93
C LEU A 77 -7.92 -3.94 -3.65
N GLN A 78 -8.96 -3.10 -3.60
CA GLN A 78 -9.38 -2.45 -2.35
C GLN A 78 -10.39 -3.34 -1.62
N ILE A 79 -10.16 -3.60 -0.34
CA ILE A 79 -11.10 -4.27 0.56
C ILE A 79 -11.47 -3.26 1.64
N ASP A 80 -12.76 -2.96 1.75
CA ASP A 80 -13.33 -2.20 2.87
C ASP A 80 -14.16 -3.17 3.71
N THR A 81 -13.83 -3.28 5.00
CA THR A 81 -14.37 -4.31 5.90
C THR A 81 -14.25 -3.88 7.36
N ASP A 82 -14.81 -4.68 8.26
CA ASP A 82 -14.67 -4.53 9.71
C ASP A 82 -14.43 -5.89 10.40
N TYR A 83 -14.70 -5.99 11.71
CA TYR A 83 -14.52 -7.24 12.45
C TYR A 83 -15.64 -8.27 12.22
N TYR A 84 -16.70 -7.91 11.49
CA TYR A 84 -17.84 -8.77 11.25
C TYR A 84 -17.62 -9.70 10.06
N LEU A 85 -17.98 -10.98 10.21
CA LEU A 85 -17.64 -12.03 9.25
C LEU A 85 -18.56 -12.10 8.02
N ALA A 86 -19.62 -11.28 7.94
CA ALA A 86 -20.62 -11.43 6.88
C ALA A 86 -20.10 -11.15 5.47
N ASP A 87 -18.97 -10.50 5.31
CA ASP A 87 -18.35 -10.26 4.00
C ASP A 87 -17.16 -11.17 3.70
N ALA A 88 -16.82 -12.12 4.59
CA ALA A 88 -15.65 -12.99 4.45
C ALA A 88 -15.67 -13.81 3.16
N GLU A 89 -16.81 -14.44 2.82
CA GLU A 89 -16.95 -15.22 1.57
C GLU A 89 -16.77 -14.34 0.33
N ARG A 90 -17.36 -13.15 0.35
CA ARG A 90 -17.24 -12.16 -0.73
C ARG A 90 -15.80 -11.68 -0.89
N ILE A 91 -15.10 -11.43 0.22
CA ILE A 91 -13.68 -11.08 0.21
C ILE A 91 -12.86 -12.23 -0.39
N GLY A 92 -13.12 -13.47 0.04
CA GLY A 92 -12.46 -14.67 -0.48
C GLY A 92 -12.53 -14.77 -2.00
N MET A 93 -13.72 -14.69 -2.59
CA MET A 93 -13.91 -14.73 -4.04
C MET A 93 -13.14 -13.61 -4.78
N ARG A 94 -13.07 -12.41 -4.19
CA ARG A 94 -12.33 -11.28 -4.81
C ARG A 94 -10.82 -11.49 -4.76
N VAL A 95 -10.31 -12.08 -3.69
CA VAL A 95 -8.90 -12.43 -3.55
C VAL A 95 -8.54 -13.57 -4.50
N GLU A 96 -9.38 -14.59 -4.62
CA GLU A 96 -9.20 -15.69 -5.59
C GLU A 96 -9.10 -15.14 -7.02
N ALA A 97 -10.04 -14.29 -7.43
CA ALA A 97 -10.01 -13.66 -8.75
C ALA A 97 -8.74 -12.80 -8.99
N LEU A 98 -8.24 -12.13 -7.95
CA LEU A 98 -6.98 -11.39 -8.03
C LEU A 98 -5.79 -12.33 -8.25
N VAL A 99 -5.73 -13.44 -7.51
CA VAL A 99 -4.68 -14.46 -7.65
C VAL A 99 -4.69 -15.09 -9.04
N GLU A 100 -5.88 -15.41 -9.57
CA GLU A 100 -6.03 -15.91 -10.94
C GLU A 100 -5.57 -14.88 -11.99
N THR A 101 -5.87 -13.59 -11.77
CA THR A 101 -5.41 -12.50 -12.63
C THR A 101 -3.88 -12.42 -12.66
N VAL A 102 -3.25 -12.56 -11.48
CA VAL A 102 -1.80 -12.59 -11.34
C VAL A 102 -1.21 -13.83 -12.04
N ALA A 103 -1.79 -15.01 -11.84
CA ALA A 103 -1.34 -16.25 -12.44
C ALA A 103 -1.48 -16.27 -13.98
N SER A 104 -2.53 -15.64 -14.50
CA SER A 104 -2.80 -15.52 -15.94
C SER A 104 -1.95 -14.45 -16.63
N GLY A 105 -1.34 -13.55 -15.84
CA GLY A 105 -0.56 -12.42 -16.31
C GLY A 105 0.83 -12.82 -16.84
N LYS A 106 0.96 -12.92 -18.16
CA LYS A 106 2.27 -12.76 -18.85
C LYS A 106 2.90 -11.43 -18.42
N PRO A 107 4.23 -11.35 -18.21
CA PRO A 107 4.88 -10.14 -17.72
C PRO A 107 4.64 -8.98 -18.68
N LYS A 108 3.88 -7.97 -18.26
CA LYS A 108 3.89 -6.68 -18.96
C LYS A 108 5.28 -6.10 -18.77
N LYS A 109 6.04 -5.94 -19.87
CA LYS A 109 7.37 -5.31 -19.84
C LYS A 109 7.26 -3.98 -19.09
N SER A 110 7.87 -3.94 -17.91
CA SER A 110 8.13 -2.70 -17.17
C SER A 110 8.81 -1.73 -18.13
N LYS A 111 8.12 -0.63 -18.47
CA LYS A 111 8.81 0.54 -19.00
C LYS A 111 9.55 1.16 -17.82
N LEU A 112 10.71 0.60 -17.51
CA LEU A 112 11.76 1.35 -16.84
C LEU A 112 12.04 2.55 -17.75
N VAL A 113 11.51 3.70 -17.33
CA VAL A 113 11.84 5.00 -17.89
C VAL A 113 13.36 5.13 -17.79
N ASN A 114 14.04 5.04 -18.93
CA ASN A 114 15.41 5.50 -19.05
C ASN A 114 15.39 6.99 -18.73
N THR A 115 16.03 7.36 -17.63
CA THR A 115 16.44 8.72 -17.34
C THR A 115 17.61 9.02 -18.27
N SER A 116 17.37 9.97 -19.18
CA SER A 116 18.43 10.71 -19.89
C SER A 116 18.96 11.83 -19.00
#